data_AF-A0A401LQD5-F1
#
_entry.id   AF-A0A401LQD5-F1
#
_cell.length_a   1.000
_cell.length_b   1.000
_cell.length_c   1.000
_cell.angle_alpha   90.00
_cell.angle_beta   90.00
_cell.angle_gamma   90.00
#
_symmetry.space_group_name_H-M   'P 1'
#
loop_
_entity.id
_entity.type
_entity.pdbx_description
1 polymer ?
#
loop_
_entity_poly.entity_id
_entity_poly.type
_entity_poly.pdbx_seq_one_letter_code
_entity_poly.pdbx_strand_id
1 'polypeptide(L)'
;MSKQTQTNVQVRKKGLDDVFHRAIIALERLEVFLMMANSNQEQVNITQTGIKTSRDLHDDEKNPPTLESFMAEVQLQASALFFQTEFDDKEVFNKAVEYFLNDLLEWYGGRCSDIPYDEVDKYFIPIMVSLNRQATTVVDIMQAVSKYVGKIKSIEELTLEEKKKAVIEGFTAYMLADHNTKEENKEFEKSGEEVIFTSHKRGNVVDGYKRLFMAFMEVYDEPMPAKLIISVVENYLPEVAKMCPDISQEAIDAKFVMNK
;
A
#
# COMPACT_ATOMS: atom_id res chain seq x y z
N MET A 1 -24.25 18.04 14.55
CA MET A 1 -23.86 16.64 14.84
C MET A 1 -23.68 16.50 16.34
N SER A 2 -23.99 15.33 16.91
CA SER A 2 -23.74 15.09 18.34
C SER A 2 -22.23 14.93 18.61
N LYS A 3 -21.77 15.18 19.85
CA LYS A 3 -20.36 14.99 20.25
C LYS A 3 -19.90 13.55 19.97
N GLN A 4 -20.75 12.57 20.22
CA GLN A 4 -20.46 11.16 19.96
C GLN A 4 -20.35 10.85 18.47
N THR A 5 -21.18 11.48 17.63
CA THR A 5 -21.05 11.37 16.17
C THR A 5 -19.72 11.96 15.69
N GLN A 6 -19.27 13.10 16.23
CA GLN A 6 -17.99 13.71 15.87
C GLN A 6 -16.81 12.84 16.30
N THR A 7 -16.84 12.28 17.51
CA THR A 7 -15.82 11.35 18.01
C THR A 7 -15.69 10.11 17.13
N ASN A 8 -16.80 9.47 16.77
CA ASN A 8 -16.79 8.30 15.89
C ASN A 8 -16.19 8.61 14.51
N VAL A 9 -16.47 9.81 13.96
CA VAL A 9 -15.88 10.25 12.69
C VAL A 9 -14.36 10.41 12.83
N GLN A 10 -13.87 10.99 13.92
CA GLN A 10 -12.44 11.17 14.15
C GLN A 10 -11.70 9.84 14.35
N VAL A 11 -12.27 8.90 15.10
CA VAL A 11 -11.71 7.54 15.25
C VAL A 11 -11.63 6.83 13.90
N ARG A 12 -12.69 6.95 13.07
CA ARG A 12 -12.69 6.37 11.72
C ARG A 12 -11.64 7.01 10.81
N LYS A 13 -11.46 8.33 10.88
CA LYS A 13 -10.39 9.04 10.16
C LYS A 13 -9.00 8.60 10.61
N LYS A 14 -8.78 8.44 11.92
CA LYS A 14 -7.53 7.90 12.46
C LYS A 14 -7.24 6.51 11.91
N GLY A 15 -8.22 5.61 11.95
CA GLY A 15 -8.05 4.25 11.42
C GLY A 15 -7.70 4.22 9.93
N LEU A 16 -8.33 5.11 9.15
CA LEU A 16 -8.01 5.26 7.73
C LEU A 16 -6.60 5.82 7.51
N ASP A 17 -6.23 6.87 8.24
CA ASP A 17 -4.89 7.47 8.15
C ASP A 17 -3.82 6.45 8.54
N ASP A 18 -4.03 5.70 9.63
CA ASP A 18 -3.10 4.67 10.10
C ASP A 18 -2.91 3.54 9.06
N VAL A 19 -3.98 3.07 8.39
CA VAL A 19 -3.83 2.01 7.36
C VAL A 19 -3.09 2.51 6.11
N PHE A 20 -3.31 3.76 5.70
CA PHE A 20 -2.57 4.39 4.61
C PHE A 20 -1.07 4.45 4.92
N HIS A 21 -0.73 4.86 6.13
CA HIS A 21 0.67 4.90 6.57
C HIS A 21 1.30 3.53 6.65
N ARG A 22 0.58 2.56 7.22
CA ARG A 22 1.08 1.18 7.36
C ARG A 22 1.30 0.51 6.01
N ALA A 23 0.49 0.83 5.00
CA ALA A 23 0.74 0.36 3.63
C ALA A 23 2.07 0.89 3.07
N ILE A 24 2.37 2.18 3.26
CA ILE A 24 3.67 2.77 2.85
C ILE A 24 4.82 2.17 3.66
N ILE A 25 4.65 1.99 4.98
CA ILE A 25 5.66 1.35 5.84
C ILE A 25 5.97 -0.06 5.35
N ALA A 26 4.96 -0.88 5.04
CA ALA A 26 5.16 -2.23 4.55
C ALA A 26 5.93 -2.24 3.21
N LEU A 27 5.65 -1.29 2.32
CA LEU A 27 6.41 -1.11 1.07
C LEU A 27 7.87 -0.72 1.34
N GLU A 28 8.12 0.23 2.26
CA GLU A 28 9.48 0.60 2.68
C GLU A 28 10.24 -0.60 3.27
N ARG A 29 9.59 -1.41 4.10
CA ARG A 29 10.22 -2.59 4.72
C ARG A 29 10.61 -3.62 3.68
N LEU A 30 9.72 -3.91 2.72
CA LEU A 30 10.01 -4.80 1.60
C LEU A 30 11.16 -4.26 0.73
N GLU A 31 11.15 -2.97 0.40
CA GLU A 31 12.20 -2.33 -0.39
C GLU A 31 13.57 -2.44 0.31
N VAL A 32 13.63 -2.07 1.59
CA VAL A 32 14.87 -2.13 2.37
C VAL A 32 15.41 -3.56 2.41
N PHE A 33 14.54 -4.56 2.59
CA PHE A 33 14.94 -5.96 2.57
C PHE A 33 15.49 -6.39 1.20
N LEU A 34 14.78 -6.10 0.11
CA LEU A 34 15.21 -6.46 -1.25
C LEU A 34 16.55 -5.80 -1.59
N MET A 35 16.71 -4.54 -1.22
CA MET A 35 17.96 -3.81 -1.45
C MET A 35 19.11 -4.39 -0.65
N MET A 36 18.91 -4.75 0.63
CA MET A 36 19.93 -5.43 1.44
C MET A 36 20.26 -6.84 0.92
N ALA A 37 19.29 -7.54 0.34
CA ALA A 37 19.48 -8.86 -0.24
C ALA A 37 20.21 -8.81 -1.60
N ASN A 38 19.97 -7.78 -2.41
CA ASN A 38 20.54 -7.61 -3.75
C ASN A 38 21.90 -6.91 -3.77
N SER A 39 22.17 -6.04 -2.79
CA SER A 39 23.47 -5.38 -2.65
C SER A 39 24.45 -6.29 -1.91
N ASN A 40 25.67 -6.41 -2.42
CA ASN A 40 26.80 -7.02 -1.70
C ASN A 40 27.25 -6.13 -0.51
N GLN A 41 26.32 -5.66 0.33
CA GLN A 41 26.51 -4.68 1.41
C GLN A 41 26.88 -3.25 0.98
N GLU A 42 26.72 -2.86 -0.29
CA GLU A 42 26.80 -1.44 -0.63
C GLU A 42 25.56 -0.72 -0.12
N GLN A 43 25.75 0.20 0.83
CA GLN A 43 24.70 1.04 1.40
C GLN A 43 24.03 1.86 0.29
N VAL A 44 22.91 1.37 -0.23
CA VAL A 44 21.99 2.23 -0.98
C VAL A 44 21.30 3.13 0.04
N ASN A 45 21.40 4.44 -0.17
CA ASN A 45 20.72 5.43 0.64
C ASN A 45 19.22 5.40 0.34
N ILE A 46 18.48 4.56 1.05
CA ILE A 46 17.02 4.56 1.05
C ILE A 46 16.57 5.57 2.10
N THR A 47 15.84 6.60 1.67
CA THR A 47 15.20 7.52 2.61
C THR A 47 14.01 6.82 3.23
N GLN A 48 14.17 6.33 4.46
CA GLN A 48 13.09 5.74 5.24
C GLN A 48 12.27 6.87 5.85
N THR A 49 10.97 6.87 5.58
CA THR A 49 10.07 7.94 6.03
C THR A 49 8.95 7.43 6.93
N GLY A 50 8.79 6.11 7.09
CA GLY A 50 7.78 5.49 7.94
C GLY A 50 8.31 4.44 8.93
N ILE A 51 9.41 3.74 8.61
CA ILE A 51 10.01 2.73 9.49
C ILE A 51 10.45 3.34 10.84
N LYS A 52 10.28 2.60 11.95
CA LYS A 52 10.56 3.01 13.35
C LYS A 52 9.75 4.20 13.87
N THR A 53 8.67 4.56 13.19
CA THR A 53 7.68 5.51 13.74
C THR A 53 6.71 4.79 14.69
N SER A 54 5.87 5.52 15.43
CA SER A 54 4.82 4.93 16.26
C SER A 54 3.78 4.12 15.48
N ARG A 55 3.76 4.24 14.15
CA ARG A 55 2.88 3.49 13.25
C ARG A 55 3.50 2.23 12.67
N ASP A 56 4.82 2.05 12.83
CA ASP A 56 5.53 0.82 12.51
C ASP A 56 5.31 -0.19 13.64
N LEU A 57 4.36 -1.10 13.43
CA LEU A 57 3.96 -2.08 14.44
C LEU A 57 4.65 -3.44 14.25
N HIS A 58 5.60 -3.55 13.32
CA HIS A 58 6.28 -4.82 13.08
C HIS A 58 7.25 -5.14 14.22
N ASP A 59 7.14 -6.34 14.76
CA ASP A 59 8.05 -6.87 15.79
C ASP A 59 9.12 -7.75 15.12
N ASP A 60 10.28 -7.16 14.81
CA ASP A 60 11.40 -7.83 14.15
C ASP A 60 12.03 -8.96 14.99
N GLU A 61 11.90 -8.90 16.32
CA GLU A 61 12.43 -9.94 17.21
C GLU A 61 11.56 -11.20 17.15
N LYS A 62 10.24 -11.04 17.18
CA LYS A 62 9.29 -12.16 17.11
C LYS A 62 9.03 -12.63 15.69
N ASN A 63 9.16 -11.75 14.70
CA ASN A 63 8.96 -12.04 13.29
C ASN A 63 10.21 -11.65 12.49
N PRO A 64 11.25 -12.52 12.50
CA PRO A 64 12.49 -12.25 11.80
C PRO A 64 12.25 -11.99 10.30
N PRO A 65 12.95 -11.02 9.71
CA PRO A 65 12.73 -10.59 8.33
C PRO A 65 13.05 -11.70 7.33
N THR A 66 12.07 -12.02 6.48
CA THR A 66 12.23 -12.87 5.30
C THR A 66 11.48 -12.25 4.12
N LEU A 67 11.85 -12.58 2.89
CA LEU A 67 11.16 -12.09 1.70
C LEU A 67 9.66 -12.43 1.74
N GLU A 68 9.35 -13.69 2.04
CA GLU A 68 7.97 -14.18 2.14
C GLU A 68 7.18 -13.40 3.22
N SER A 69 7.79 -13.13 4.38
CA SER A 69 7.16 -12.34 5.44
C SER A 69 6.85 -10.91 5.00
N PHE A 70 7.78 -10.21 4.35
CA PHE A 70 7.54 -8.84 3.91
C PHE A 70 6.56 -8.75 2.75
N MET A 71 6.59 -9.71 1.82
CA MET A 71 5.55 -9.81 0.80
C MET A 71 4.18 -10.05 1.43
N ALA A 72 4.07 -10.97 2.39
CA ALA A 72 2.82 -11.22 3.11
C ALA A 72 2.35 -10.00 3.92
N GLU A 73 3.27 -9.20 4.47
CA GLU A 73 2.96 -7.96 5.18
C GLU A 73 2.30 -6.93 4.24
N VAL A 74 2.86 -6.70 3.05
CA VAL A 74 2.26 -5.78 2.06
C VAL A 74 0.90 -6.30 1.58
N GLN A 75 0.76 -7.61 1.34
CA GLN A 75 -0.52 -8.23 1.02
C GLN A 75 -1.56 -8.03 2.14
N LEU A 76 -1.15 -8.16 3.40
CA LEU A 76 -2.02 -7.93 4.54
C LEU A 76 -2.47 -6.48 4.62
N GLN A 77 -1.58 -5.51 4.38
CA GLN A 77 -1.95 -4.10 4.32
C GLN A 77 -2.89 -3.78 3.15
N ALA A 78 -2.69 -4.40 1.98
CA ALA A 78 -3.64 -4.29 0.87
C ALA A 78 -5.03 -4.81 1.27
N SER A 79 -5.10 -5.92 2.02
CA SER A 79 -6.36 -6.45 2.53
C SER A 79 -6.98 -5.51 3.58
N ALA A 80 -6.18 -4.91 4.44
CA ALA A 80 -6.64 -3.93 5.43
C ALA A 80 -7.21 -2.66 4.77
N LEU A 81 -6.60 -2.18 3.67
CA LEU A 81 -7.12 -1.05 2.89
C LEU A 81 -8.55 -1.33 2.40
N PHE A 82 -8.80 -2.54 1.87
CA PHE A 82 -10.14 -2.94 1.43
C PHE A 82 -11.18 -2.79 2.55
N PHE A 83 -10.92 -3.38 3.72
CA PHE A 83 -11.88 -3.34 4.84
C PHE A 83 -12.05 -1.93 5.44
N GLN A 84 -10.97 -1.15 5.53
CA GLN A 84 -11.02 0.19 6.14
C GLN A 84 -11.63 1.25 5.23
N THR A 85 -11.68 0.98 3.91
CA THR A 85 -12.21 1.92 2.91
C THR A 85 -13.64 1.63 2.47
N GLU A 86 -14.37 0.76 3.18
CA GLU A 86 -15.81 0.55 3.02
C GLU A 86 -16.63 1.78 3.49
N PHE A 87 -16.56 2.88 2.72
CA PHE A 87 -17.32 4.11 2.93
C PHE A 87 -18.62 4.08 2.14
N ASP A 88 -19.75 4.31 2.82
CA ASP A 88 -21.05 4.52 2.16
C ASP A 88 -21.05 5.81 1.32
N ASP A 89 -20.30 6.82 1.77
CA ASP A 89 -20.17 8.12 1.12
C ASP A 89 -19.09 8.09 0.03
N LYS A 90 -19.52 8.26 -1.22
CA LYS A 90 -18.65 8.28 -2.41
C LYS A 90 -17.68 9.46 -2.41
N GLU A 91 -18.08 10.62 -1.92
CA GLU A 91 -17.24 11.82 -1.91
C GLU A 91 -16.11 11.65 -0.89
N VAL A 92 -16.43 11.16 0.30
CA VAL A 92 -15.44 10.86 1.34
C VAL A 92 -14.46 9.79 0.86
N PHE A 93 -14.96 8.73 0.23
CA PHE A 93 -14.13 7.70 -0.39
C PHE A 93 -13.15 8.30 -1.39
N ASN A 94 -13.65 9.06 -2.38
CA ASN A 94 -12.83 9.62 -3.44
C ASN A 94 -11.73 10.54 -2.88
N LYS A 95 -12.07 11.39 -1.90
CA LYS A 95 -11.10 12.27 -1.25
C LYS A 95 -10.03 11.47 -0.51
N ALA A 96 -10.41 10.42 0.21
CA ALA A 96 -9.45 9.56 0.91
C ALA A 96 -8.48 8.87 -0.07
N VAL A 97 -9.00 8.36 -1.18
CA VAL A 97 -8.18 7.75 -2.24
C VAL A 97 -7.26 8.79 -2.90
N GLU A 98 -7.75 10.00 -3.16
CA GLU A 98 -6.94 11.12 -3.66
C GLU A 98 -5.77 11.43 -2.71
N TYR A 99 -6.04 11.59 -1.40
CA TYR A 99 -5.00 11.84 -0.41
C TYR A 99 -3.96 10.74 -0.36
N PHE A 100 -4.40 9.48 -0.32
CA PHE A 100 -3.49 8.34 -0.25
C PHE A 100 -2.69 8.16 -1.53
N LEU A 101 -3.32 8.31 -2.70
CA LEU A 101 -2.61 8.23 -3.97
C LEU A 101 -1.56 9.33 -4.08
N ASN A 102 -1.84 10.53 -3.58
CA ASN A 102 -0.87 11.61 -3.53
C ASN A 102 0.33 11.24 -2.64
N ASP A 103 0.10 10.76 -1.41
CA ASP A 103 1.18 10.33 -0.48
C ASP A 103 1.99 9.16 -1.06
N LEU A 104 1.31 8.18 -1.67
CA LEU A 104 1.94 7.03 -2.30
C LEU A 104 2.84 7.46 -3.48
N LEU A 105 2.37 8.38 -4.33
CA LEU A 105 3.19 8.92 -5.43
C LEU A 105 4.31 9.84 -4.90
N GLU A 106 4.08 10.62 -3.85
CA GLU A 106 5.17 11.36 -3.20
C GLU A 106 6.25 10.42 -2.67
N TRP A 107 5.87 9.28 -2.10
CA TRP A 107 6.80 8.23 -1.68
C TRP A 107 7.58 7.64 -2.87
N TYR A 108 6.90 7.23 -3.95
CA TYR A 108 7.58 6.76 -5.17
C TYR A 108 8.53 7.83 -5.75
N GLY A 109 8.16 9.11 -5.69
CA GLY A 109 8.98 10.21 -6.17
C GLY A 109 10.15 10.56 -5.26
N GLY A 110 10.16 10.07 -4.01
CA GLY A 110 11.29 10.16 -3.09
C GLY A 110 12.33 9.06 -3.29
N ARG A 111 12.03 8.04 -4.11
CA ARG A 111 12.94 6.91 -4.40
C ARG A 111 14.11 7.38 -5.28
N CYS A 112 15.33 6.96 -4.92
CA CYS A 112 16.52 7.25 -5.72
C CYS A 112 16.46 6.57 -7.10
N SER A 113 17.09 7.16 -8.13
CA SER A 113 17.19 6.58 -9.48
C SER A 113 17.89 5.22 -9.49
N ASP A 114 18.74 4.96 -8.50
CA ASP A 114 19.54 3.73 -8.40
C ASP A 114 18.73 2.55 -7.84
N ILE A 115 17.52 2.81 -7.32
CA ILE A 115 16.63 1.75 -6.86
C ILE A 115 16.00 1.09 -8.09
N PRO A 116 16.14 -0.23 -8.29
CA PRO A 116 15.58 -0.94 -9.43
C PRO A 116 14.05 -0.96 -9.39
N TYR A 117 13.44 -1.33 -10.53
CA TYR A 117 12.03 -1.65 -10.60
C TYR A 117 11.81 -3.11 -10.26
N ASP A 118 10.99 -3.40 -9.25
CA ASP A 118 10.89 -4.73 -8.65
C ASP A 118 9.48 -5.04 -8.10
N GLU A 119 9.39 -6.03 -7.20
CA GLU A 119 8.16 -6.45 -6.52
C GLU A 119 7.45 -5.29 -5.79
N VAL A 120 8.19 -4.30 -5.30
CA VAL A 120 7.63 -3.14 -4.60
C VAL A 120 6.75 -2.31 -5.54
N ASP A 121 7.17 -2.13 -6.79
CA ASP A 121 6.37 -1.45 -7.81
C ASP A 121 5.14 -2.29 -8.20
N LYS A 122 5.28 -3.61 -8.27
CA LYS A 122 4.16 -4.52 -8.63
C LYS A 122 2.98 -4.41 -7.66
N TYR A 123 3.24 -4.13 -6.37
CA TYR A 123 2.20 -3.99 -5.35
C TYR A 123 1.25 -2.81 -5.55
N PHE A 124 1.61 -1.82 -6.37
CA PHE A 124 0.69 -0.72 -6.67
C PHE A 124 -0.65 -1.22 -7.24
N ILE A 125 -0.66 -2.28 -8.07
CA ILE A 125 -1.91 -2.83 -8.62
C ILE A 125 -2.80 -3.39 -7.50
N PRO A 126 -2.37 -4.37 -6.67
CA PRO A 126 -3.15 -4.82 -5.52
C PRO A 126 -3.66 -3.71 -4.63
N ILE A 127 -2.84 -2.69 -4.34
CA ILE A 127 -3.23 -1.54 -3.51
C ILE A 127 -4.38 -0.76 -4.18
N MET A 128 -4.29 -0.49 -5.49
CA MET A 128 -5.37 0.18 -6.22
C MET A 128 -6.63 -0.67 -6.35
N VAL A 129 -6.50 -1.99 -6.46
CA VAL A 129 -7.65 -2.91 -6.43
C VAL A 129 -8.34 -2.87 -5.06
N SER A 130 -7.58 -2.79 -3.97
CA SER A 130 -8.13 -2.61 -2.61
C SER A 130 -8.89 -1.30 -2.43
N LEU A 131 -8.55 -0.30 -3.23
CA LEU A 131 -9.21 1.02 -3.27
C LEU A 131 -10.16 1.15 -4.48
N ASN A 132 -10.63 0.02 -5.01
CA ASN A 132 -11.62 0.00 -6.07
C ASN A 132 -12.96 -0.48 -5.52
N ARG A 133 -14.01 0.34 -5.68
CA ARG A 133 -15.38 0.01 -5.27
C ARG A 133 -16.01 -1.18 -6.02
N GLN A 134 -15.37 -1.66 -7.08
CA GLN A 134 -15.78 -2.86 -7.80
C GLN A 134 -15.23 -4.14 -7.19
N ALA A 135 -14.20 -4.06 -6.34
CA ALA A 135 -13.78 -5.21 -5.54
C ALA A 135 -14.92 -5.55 -4.57
N THR A 136 -15.35 -6.80 -4.58
CA THR A 136 -16.50 -7.26 -3.78
C THR A 136 -16.05 -8.05 -2.57
N THR A 137 -14.86 -8.65 -2.64
CA THR A 137 -14.32 -9.49 -1.57
C THR A 137 -12.80 -9.36 -1.49
N VAL A 138 -12.24 -9.70 -0.32
CA VAL A 138 -10.78 -9.78 -0.14
C VAL A 138 -10.11 -10.78 -1.10
N VAL A 139 -10.86 -11.74 -1.65
CA VAL A 139 -10.35 -12.71 -2.64
C VAL A 139 -9.91 -11.99 -3.92
N ASP A 140 -10.59 -10.91 -4.31
CA ASP A 140 -10.22 -10.11 -5.48
C ASP A 140 -8.81 -9.49 -5.30
N ILE A 141 -8.47 -9.11 -4.06
CA ILE A 141 -7.15 -8.57 -3.70
C ILE A 141 -6.09 -9.68 -3.79
N MET A 142 -6.38 -10.85 -3.22
CA MET A 142 -5.47 -12.00 -3.25
C MET A 142 -5.21 -12.47 -4.69
N GLN A 143 -6.22 -12.43 -5.55
CA GLN A 143 -6.07 -12.73 -6.98
C GLN A 143 -5.19 -11.69 -7.69
N ALA A 144 -5.36 -10.40 -7.38
CA ALA A 144 -4.49 -9.35 -7.92
C ALA A 144 -3.03 -9.55 -7.50
N VAL A 145 -2.77 -9.86 -6.23
CA VAL A 145 -1.42 -10.17 -5.73
C VAL A 145 -0.83 -11.38 -6.47
N SER A 146 -1.58 -12.49 -6.54
CA SER A 146 -1.12 -13.69 -7.22
C SER A 146 -0.87 -13.48 -8.72
N LYS A 147 -1.62 -12.60 -9.38
CA LYS A 147 -1.50 -12.31 -10.81
C LYS A 147 -0.31 -11.39 -11.11
N TYR A 148 -0.16 -10.31 -10.34
CA TYR A 148 0.73 -9.20 -10.71
C TYR A 148 2.02 -9.13 -9.91
N VAL A 149 2.03 -9.64 -8.67
CA VAL A 149 3.22 -9.62 -7.82
C VAL A 149 3.91 -10.98 -7.85
N GLY A 150 3.17 -12.03 -7.49
CA GLY A 150 3.70 -13.38 -7.38
C GLY A 150 2.88 -14.22 -6.41
N LYS A 151 3.13 -15.53 -6.42
CA LYS A 151 2.42 -16.47 -5.55
C LYS A 151 3.02 -16.44 -4.14
N ILE A 152 2.23 -15.99 -3.18
CA ILE A 152 2.55 -16.07 -1.74
C ILE A 152 1.92 -17.36 -1.21
N LYS A 153 2.66 -18.07 -0.35
CA LYS A 153 2.21 -19.34 0.21
C LYS A 153 0.91 -19.14 0.98
N SER A 154 -0.11 -19.88 0.60
CA SER A 154 -1.41 -19.80 1.26
C SER A 154 -1.50 -20.80 2.43
N ILE A 155 -2.45 -20.55 3.34
CA ILE A 155 -2.77 -21.51 4.40
C ILE A 155 -3.17 -22.87 3.84
N GLU A 156 -3.72 -22.94 2.62
CA GLU A 156 -4.15 -24.19 2.00
C GLU A 156 -2.97 -25.12 1.70
N GLU A 157 -1.80 -24.55 1.45
CA GLU A 157 -0.55 -25.25 1.13
C GLU A 157 0.19 -25.79 2.37
N LEU A 158 -0.28 -25.45 3.57
CA LEU A 158 0.28 -25.91 4.83
C LEU A 158 -0.22 -27.31 5.21
N THR A 159 0.60 -28.04 5.95
CA THR A 159 0.21 -29.30 6.59
C THR A 159 -0.89 -29.07 7.63
N LEU A 160 -1.61 -30.11 8.04
CA LEU A 160 -2.68 -29.98 9.03
C LEU A 160 -2.18 -29.40 10.38
N GLU A 161 -0.99 -29.79 10.82
CA GLU A 161 -0.41 -29.28 12.07
C GLU A 161 0.01 -27.82 11.96
N GLU A 162 0.61 -27.42 10.83
CA GLU A 162 0.91 -26.02 10.55
C GLU A 162 -0.35 -25.17 10.44
N LYS A 163 -1.43 -25.68 9.83
CA LYS A 163 -2.75 -25.02 9.77
C LYS A 163 -3.30 -24.77 11.16
N LYS A 164 -3.30 -25.78 12.03
CA LYS A 164 -3.78 -25.64 13.43
C LYS A 164 -2.96 -24.59 14.18
N LYS A 165 -1.63 -24.65 14.04
CA LYS A 165 -0.72 -23.68 14.65
C LYS A 165 -1.00 -22.26 14.17
N ALA A 166 -1.09 -22.05 12.86
CA ALA A 166 -1.40 -20.75 12.25
C ALA A 166 -2.75 -20.19 12.71
N VAL A 167 -3.78 -21.02 12.86
CA VAL A 167 -5.09 -20.59 13.38
C VAL A 167 -5.00 -20.14 14.84
N ILE A 168 -4.30 -20.88 15.70
CA ILE A 168 -4.15 -20.55 17.12
C ILE A 168 -3.33 -19.26 17.29
N GLU A 169 -2.20 -19.17 16.59
CA GLU A 169 -1.32 -17.99 16.63
C GLU A 169 -2.03 -16.77 16.05
N GLY A 170 -2.73 -16.93 14.92
CA GLY A 170 -3.51 -15.86 14.30
C GLY A 170 -4.65 -15.36 15.21
N PHE A 171 -5.37 -16.26 15.87
CA PHE A 171 -6.41 -15.86 16.82
C PHE A 171 -5.83 -15.12 18.04
N THR A 172 -4.69 -15.59 18.55
CA THR A 172 -3.99 -14.94 19.67
C THR A 172 -3.52 -13.54 19.28
N ALA A 173 -2.92 -13.39 18.10
CA ALA A 173 -2.49 -12.11 17.55
C ALA A 173 -3.68 -11.17 17.33
N TYR A 174 -4.80 -11.67 16.80
CA TYR A 174 -6.03 -10.91 16.65
C TYR A 174 -6.56 -10.37 17.99
N MET A 175 -6.64 -11.22 19.02
CA MET A 175 -7.13 -10.80 20.34
C MET A 175 -6.24 -9.72 20.96
N LEU A 176 -4.92 -9.82 20.79
CA LEU A 176 -3.98 -8.80 21.25
C LEU A 176 -4.15 -7.49 20.48
N ALA A 177 -4.27 -7.57 19.14
CA ALA A 177 -4.47 -6.41 18.29
C ALA A 177 -5.79 -5.68 18.58
N ASP A 178 -6.89 -6.42 18.80
CA ASP A 178 -8.19 -5.88 19.20
C ASP A 178 -8.12 -5.16 20.55
N HIS A 179 -7.42 -5.75 21.53
CA HIS A 179 -7.22 -5.11 22.82
C HIS A 179 -6.43 -3.81 22.71
N ASN A 180 -5.27 -3.84 22.03
CA ASN A 180 -4.42 -2.66 21.87
C ASN A 180 -5.14 -1.54 21.11
N THR A 181 -5.83 -1.89 20.03
CA THR A 181 -6.61 -0.92 19.23
C THR A 181 -7.71 -0.25 20.08
N LYS A 182 -8.37 -1.00 20.97
CA LYS A 182 -9.39 -0.44 21.87
C LYS A 182 -8.78 0.52 22.89
N GLU A 183 -7.61 0.23 23.44
CA GLU A 183 -6.93 1.15 24.36
C GLU A 183 -6.43 2.40 23.65
N GLU A 184 -5.78 2.26 22.48
CA GLU A 184 -5.34 3.40 21.66
C GLU A 184 -6.51 4.32 21.28
N ASN A 185 -7.65 3.75 20.88
CA ASN A 185 -8.84 4.54 20.55
C ASN A 185 -9.37 5.28 21.77
N LYS A 186 -9.41 4.66 22.95
CA LYS A 186 -9.82 5.34 24.19
C LYS A 186 -8.86 6.47 24.56
N GLU A 187 -7.56 6.31 24.34
CA GLU A 187 -6.57 7.36 24.59
C GLU A 187 -6.74 8.54 23.62
N PHE A 188 -6.93 8.25 22.33
CA PHE A 188 -7.22 9.26 21.32
C PHE A 188 -8.53 10.02 21.61
N GLU A 189 -9.60 9.31 22.01
CA GLU A 189 -10.86 9.95 22.39
C GLU A 189 -10.70 10.91 23.59
N LYS A 190 -9.80 10.58 24.52
CA LYS A 190 -9.48 11.43 25.68
C LYS A 190 -8.59 12.61 25.32
N SER A 191 -7.70 12.48 24.34
CA SER A 191 -6.81 13.58 23.93
C SER A 191 -7.60 14.71 23.28
N GLY A 192 -8.70 14.40 22.60
CA GLY A 192 -9.51 15.38 21.89
C GLY A 192 -8.83 15.92 20.63
N GLU A 193 -7.79 15.24 20.15
CA GLU A 193 -7.12 15.57 18.90
C GLU A 193 -8.05 15.39 17.69
N GLU A 194 -7.86 16.22 16.67
CA GLU A 194 -8.58 16.10 15.41
C GLU A 194 -7.65 15.55 14.33
N VAL A 195 -8.07 14.45 13.68
CA VAL A 195 -7.36 13.92 12.52
C VAL A 195 -7.74 14.71 11.28
N ILE A 196 -6.71 15.31 10.68
CA ILE A 196 -6.77 15.95 9.39
C ILE A 196 -5.93 15.09 8.45
N PHE A 197 -6.52 14.60 7.36
CA PHE A 197 -5.75 13.91 6.34
C PHE A 197 -4.77 14.90 5.71
N THR A 198 -3.49 14.61 5.85
CA THR A 198 -2.41 15.38 5.25
C THR A 198 -1.50 14.42 4.50
N SER A 199 -1.23 14.71 3.23
CA SER A 199 -0.17 14.02 2.49
C SER A 199 1.16 14.30 3.16
N HIS A 200 1.96 13.26 3.38
CA HIS A 200 3.29 13.42 3.93
C HIS A 200 4.24 13.71 2.79
N LYS A 201 4.83 14.90 2.81
CA LYS A 201 5.81 15.28 1.80
C LYS A 201 7.08 14.43 1.93
N ARG A 202 7.14 13.33 1.17
CA ARG A 202 8.26 12.37 1.11
C ARG A 202 9.13 12.55 -0.13
N GLY A 203 8.61 13.20 -1.15
CA GLY A 203 9.25 13.40 -2.44
C GLY A 203 8.44 14.33 -3.33
N ASN A 204 8.49 14.11 -4.65
CA ASN A 204 7.70 14.85 -5.62
C ASN A 204 6.67 13.93 -6.30
N VAL A 205 5.39 14.28 -6.20
CA VAL A 205 4.27 13.50 -6.76
C VAL A 205 4.39 13.25 -8.27
N VAL A 206 4.88 14.24 -9.03
CA VAL A 206 5.04 14.15 -10.50
C VAL A 206 6.17 13.19 -10.85
N ASP A 207 7.28 13.25 -10.12
CA ASP A 207 8.41 12.33 -10.31
C ASP A 207 8.02 10.91 -9.92
N GLY A 208 7.19 10.74 -8.88
CA GLY A 208 6.62 9.44 -8.52
C GLY A 208 5.73 8.85 -9.59
N TYR A 209 4.86 9.67 -10.21
CA TYR A 209 4.04 9.22 -11.34
C TYR A 209 4.90 8.74 -12.52
N LYS A 210 5.93 9.52 -12.89
CA LYS A 210 6.87 9.15 -13.95
C LYS A 210 7.62 7.86 -13.62
N ARG A 211 8.15 7.74 -12.39
CA ARG A 211 8.86 6.55 -11.94
C ARG A 211 7.97 5.31 -12.04
N LEU A 212 6.77 5.37 -11.48
CA LEU A 212 5.85 4.25 -11.46
C LEU A 212 5.41 3.84 -12.87
N PHE A 213 5.16 4.82 -13.75
CA PHE A 213 4.89 4.55 -15.15
C PHE A 213 6.04 3.80 -15.82
N MET A 214 7.29 4.29 -15.67
CA MET A 214 8.47 3.62 -16.23
C MET A 214 8.64 2.21 -15.65
N ALA A 215 8.46 2.04 -14.34
CA ALA A 215 8.50 0.74 -13.69
C ALA A 215 7.52 -0.24 -14.33
N PHE A 216 6.28 0.18 -14.56
CA PHE A 216 5.25 -0.69 -15.15
C PHE A 216 5.50 -1.00 -16.62
N MET A 217 6.10 -0.06 -17.34
CA MET A 217 6.51 -0.27 -18.71
C MET A 217 7.67 -1.27 -18.81
N GLU A 218 8.46 -1.46 -17.76
CA GLU A 218 9.61 -2.38 -17.73
C GLU A 218 9.30 -3.73 -17.09
N VAL A 219 8.49 -3.75 -16.02
CA VAL A 219 8.23 -4.93 -15.21
C VAL A 219 7.16 -5.86 -15.82
N TYR A 220 6.22 -5.31 -16.61
CA TYR A 220 5.14 -6.08 -17.22
C TYR A 220 5.30 -6.20 -18.73
N ASP A 221 5.05 -7.41 -19.24
CA ASP A 221 5.05 -7.72 -20.68
C ASP A 221 3.71 -7.40 -21.38
N GLU A 222 2.75 -6.81 -20.65
CA GLU A 222 1.43 -6.46 -21.18
C GLU A 222 1.06 -4.98 -20.91
N PRO A 223 0.25 -4.35 -21.77
CA PRO A 223 -0.03 -2.92 -21.66
C PRO A 223 -1.01 -2.55 -20.54
N MET A 224 -1.86 -3.48 -20.08
CA MET A 224 -2.95 -3.15 -19.16
C MET A 224 -2.51 -2.62 -17.80
N PRO A 225 -1.49 -3.19 -17.13
CA PRO A 225 -0.88 -2.60 -15.94
C PRO A 225 -0.57 -1.11 -16.10
N ALA A 226 0.14 -0.73 -17.15
CA ALA A 226 0.52 0.68 -17.36
C ALA A 226 -0.71 1.56 -17.62
N LYS A 227 -1.70 1.06 -18.38
CA LYS A 227 -2.96 1.78 -18.64
C LYS A 227 -3.78 2.00 -17.36
N LEU A 228 -3.71 1.07 -16.40
CA LEU A 228 -4.36 1.23 -15.11
C LEU A 228 -3.81 2.44 -14.35
N ILE A 229 -2.48 2.65 -14.34
CA ILE A 229 -1.88 3.82 -13.68
C ILE A 229 -2.45 5.10 -14.26
N ILE A 230 -2.46 5.23 -15.60
CA ILE A 230 -3.00 6.41 -16.27
C ILE A 230 -4.44 6.66 -15.81
N SER A 231 -5.29 5.65 -15.87
CA SER A 231 -6.69 5.79 -15.48
C SER A 231 -6.86 6.18 -14.01
N VAL A 232 -6.08 5.58 -13.11
CA VAL A 232 -6.13 5.89 -11.67
C VAL A 232 -5.68 7.34 -11.41
N VAL A 233 -4.57 7.76 -12.00
CA VAL A 233 -4.02 9.11 -11.79
C VAL A 233 -4.91 10.17 -12.45
N GLU A 234 -5.46 9.94 -13.64
CA GLU A 234 -6.42 10.85 -14.27
C GLU A 234 -7.71 11.00 -13.44
N ASN A 235 -8.18 9.91 -12.83
CA ASN A 235 -9.42 9.91 -12.04
C ASN A 235 -9.28 10.62 -10.70
N TYR A 236 -8.16 10.42 -9.99
CA TYR A 236 -7.98 10.92 -8.62
C TYR A 236 -7.02 12.11 -8.50
N LEU A 237 -6.07 12.28 -9.43
CA LEU A 237 -5.08 13.37 -9.43
C LEU A 237 -4.93 14.00 -10.83
N PRO A 238 -6.02 14.55 -11.41
CA PRO A 238 -6.02 15.03 -12.80
C PRO A 238 -5.00 16.14 -13.07
N GLU A 239 -4.67 16.97 -12.08
CA GLU A 239 -3.65 18.01 -12.24
C GLU A 239 -2.25 17.42 -12.37
N VAL A 240 -1.94 16.31 -11.68
CA VAL A 240 -0.68 15.59 -11.84
C VAL A 240 -0.60 14.95 -13.23
N ALA A 241 -1.69 14.35 -13.71
CA ALA A 241 -1.75 13.77 -15.05
C ALA A 241 -1.43 14.81 -16.15
N LYS A 242 -2.01 16.01 -16.05
CA LYS A 242 -1.76 17.11 -17.01
C LYS A 242 -0.31 17.59 -17.04
N MET A 243 0.45 17.43 -15.96
CA MET A 243 1.86 17.80 -15.90
C MET A 243 2.79 16.81 -16.61
N CYS A 244 2.28 15.64 -17.00
CA CYS A 244 3.02 14.58 -17.69
C CYS A 244 2.36 14.20 -19.02
N PRO A 245 2.29 15.11 -20.01
CA PRO A 245 1.56 14.85 -21.27
C PRO A 245 2.15 13.69 -22.10
N ASP A 246 3.42 13.35 -21.87
CA ASP A 246 4.09 12.23 -22.56
C ASP A 246 3.67 10.86 -22.00
N ILE A 247 3.02 10.81 -20.83
CA ILE A 247 2.44 9.59 -20.28
C ILE A 247 1.01 9.48 -20.83
N SER A 248 0.84 8.68 -21.89
CA SER A 248 -0.47 8.50 -22.54
C SER A 248 -0.73 7.03 -22.91
N GLN A 249 -1.99 6.71 -23.21
CA GLN A 249 -2.34 5.39 -23.71
C GLN A 249 -1.66 5.08 -25.05
N GLU A 250 -1.49 6.08 -25.92
CA GLU A 250 -0.79 5.94 -27.20
C GLU A 250 0.69 5.61 -27.01
N ALA A 251 1.36 6.20 -26.01
CA ALA A 251 2.75 5.90 -25.68
C ALA A 251 2.92 4.43 -25.23
N ILE A 252 1.97 3.92 -24.45
CA ILE A 252 1.92 2.51 -24.05
C ILE A 252 1.74 1.62 -25.29
N ASP A 253 0.71 1.92 -26.09
CA ASP A 253 0.38 1.10 -27.27
C ASP A 253 1.55 1.06 -28.26
N ALA A 254 2.26 2.18 -28.47
CA ALA A 254 3.46 2.22 -29.30
C ALA A 254 4.53 1.23 -28.82
N LYS A 255 4.85 1.20 -27.53
CA LYS A 255 5.86 0.27 -26.97
C LYS A 255 5.47 -1.19 -27.15
N PHE A 256 4.23 -1.55 -26.79
CA PHE A 256 3.79 -2.95 -26.78
C PHE A 256 3.38 -3.49 -28.16
N VAL A 257 3.13 -2.62 -29.14
CA VAL A 257 2.98 -3.03 -30.56
C VAL A 257 4.35 -3.31 -31.20
N MET A 258 5.40 -2.57 -30.83
CA MET A 258 6.75 -2.78 -31.36
C MET A 258 7.46 -4.04 -30.82
N ASN A 259 6.98 -4.58 -29.69
CA ASN A 259 7.51 -5.79 -29.06
C ASN A 259 6.76 -7.09 -29.43
N LYS A 260 5.82 -7.03 -30.38
CA LYS A 260 5.15 -8.20 -30.97
C LYS A 260 5.73 -8.52 -32.34
#